data_AF-X0XPL3-F1
#
_entry.id   AF-X0XPL3-F1
#
_cell.length_a   1.000
_cell.length_b   1.000
_cell.length_c   1.000
_cell.angle_alpha   90.00
_cell.angle_beta   90.00
_cell.angle_gamma   90.00
#
_symmetry.space_group_name_H-M   'P 1'
#
loop_
_entity.id
_entity.type
_entity.pdbx_description
1 polymer ?
#
loop_
_entity_poly.entity_id
_entity_poly.type
_entity_poly.pdbx_seq_one_letter_code
_entity_poly.pdbx_strand_id
1 'polypeptide(L)'
;MVLSQLKNPGTPFVLGGNPSIMDMATGNVSMGAPEFSLMTAAYGDIARFYGFPSWGTAGCSDAKTPDQQAGIESAFGCLAQALGGINLIHDVGYLDTGMICSAEMLVMGDEVIGMVKRFIQGIEVNGETLARELIEKVGPGGNFLQEEHTVRYFRQEHWSPSLMARQTYDAWENEGGKTMGDRVQEKVRHILETHKISPLPDSVLDELERIKREGELELTREASEN
;
A
#
# COMPACT_ATOMS: atom_id res chain seq x y z
N MET A 1 -26.09 0.96 1.91
CA MET A 1 -26.39 1.87 3.03
C MET A 1 -27.82 1.71 3.57
N VAL A 2 -28.87 2.23 2.90
CA VAL A 2 -30.25 2.28 3.45
C VAL A 2 -30.77 0.92 3.91
N LEU A 3 -30.63 -0.11 3.08
CA LEU A 3 -31.07 -1.47 3.43
C LEU A 3 -30.41 -2.02 4.71
N SER A 4 -29.11 -1.79 4.89
CA SER A 4 -28.37 -2.23 6.09
C SER A 4 -28.88 -1.52 7.35
N GLN A 5 -29.10 -0.21 7.27
CA GLN A 5 -29.61 0.57 8.40
C GLN A 5 -31.09 0.30 8.70
N LEU A 6 -31.89 -0.09 7.70
CA LEU A 6 -33.27 -0.55 7.91
C LEU A 6 -33.32 -1.91 8.60
N LYS A 7 -32.38 -2.81 8.30
CA LYS A 7 -32.31 -4.13 8.93
C LYS A 7 -31.83 -4.04 10.38
N ASN A 8 -30.79 -3.26 10.65
CA ASN A 8 -30.24 -3.06 11.98
C ASN A 8 -29.54 -1.69 12.08
N PRO A 9 -30.18 -0.68 12.69
CA PRO A 9 -29.60 0.66 12.86
C PRO A 9 -28.27 0.62 13.61
N GLY A 10 -27.28 1.36 13.12
CA GLY A 10 -25.94 1.41 13.70
C GLY A 10 -24.98 0.32 13.20
N THR A 11 -25.43 -0.55 12.28
CA THR A 11 -24.53 -1.51 11.62
C THR A 11 -23.38 -0.76 10.92
N PRO A 12 -22.11 -1.14 11.13
CA PRO A 12 -20.98 -0.54 10.44
C PRO A 12 -21.14 -0.63 8.92
N PHE A 13 -20.86 0.47 8.22
CA PHE A 13 -20.93 0.53 6.77
C PHE A 13 -19.74 1.32 6.24
N VAL A 14 -19.09 0.77 5.22
CA VAL A 14 -18.04 1.44 4.46
C VAL A 14 -18.61 1.78 3.11
N LEU A 15 -18.50 3.05 2.72
CA LEU A 15 -18.93 3.48 1.40
C LEU A 15 -17.85 3.08 0.39
N GLY A 16 -18.16 2.11 -0.46
CA GLY A 16 -17.24 1.56 -1.44
C GLY A 16 -17.74 1.68 -2.88
N GLY A 17 -16.79 1.91 -3.77
CA GLY A 17 -16.99 1.88 -5.21
C GLY A 17 -15.66 2.12 -5.92
N ASN A 18 -15.45 1.42 -7.04
CA ASN A 18 -14.28 1.59 -7.90
C ASN A 18 -14.73 2.12 -9.27
N PRO A 19 -15.17 3.40 -9.34
CA PRO A 19 -15.53 4.00 -10.61
C PRO A 19 -14.31 4.04 -11.52
N SER A 20 -14.45 3.48 -12.72
CA SER A 20 -13.38 3.40 -13.70
C SER A 20 -13.87 3.81 -15.06
N ILE A 21 -12.93 4.21 -15.90
CA ILE A 21 -13.14 4.28 -17.35
C ILE A 21 -12.94 2.90 -17.98
N MET A 22 -13.53 2.76 -19.16
CA MET A 22 -13.19 1.73 -20.13
C MET A 22 -12.19 2.34 -21.11
N ASP A 23 -11.08 1.65 -21.34
CA ASP A 23 -10.16 2.00 -22.43
C ASP A 23 -10.87 1.77 -23.76
N MET A 24 -10.98 2.83 -24.58
CA MET A 24 -11.79 2.80 -25.79
C MET A 24 -11.18 1.96 -26.92
N ALA A 25 -9.88 1.67 -26.86
CA ALA A 25 -9.21 0.85 -27.87
C ALA A 25 -9.38 -0.66 -27.60
N THR A 26 -9.36 -1.05 -26.33
CA THR A 26 -9.39 -2.45 -25.90
C THR A 26 -10.74 -2.91 -25.35
N GLY A 27 -11.59 -1.97 -24.93
CA GLY A 27 -12.85 -2.27 -24.23
C GLY A 27 -12.64 -2.76 -22.79
N ASN A 28 -11.41 -2.77 -22.29
CA ASN A 28 -11.10 -3.21 -20.93
C ASN A 28 -11.25 -2.07 -19.92
N VAL A 29 -11.44 -2.43 -18.66
CA VAL A 29 -11.30 -1.50 -17.54
C VAL A 29 -9.83 -1.09 -17.45
N SER A 30 -9.54 0.19 -17.20
CA SER A 30 -8.17 0.65 -16.92
C SER A 30 -8.06 1.13 -15.49
N MET A 31 -7.38 0.34 -14.65
CA MET A 31 -7.15 0.68 -13.24
C MET A 31 -5.94 1.60 -13.05
N GLY A 32 -4.98 1.54 -13.98
CA GLY A 32 -3.80 2.41 -13.99
C GLY A 32 -4.09 3.83 -14.47
N ALA A 33 -5.27 4.07 -15.04
CA ALA A 33 -5.66 5.37 -15.56
C ALA A 33 -5.76 6.45 -14.46
N PRO A 34 -5.37 7.70 -14.76
CA PRO A 34 -5.52 8.79 -13.81
C PRO A 34 -6.99 9.07 -13.45
N GLU A 35 -7.93 8.82 -14.37
CA GLU A 35 -9.37 8.94 -14.15
C GLU A 35 -9.84 8.02 -13.02
N PHE A 36 -9.31 6.80 -12.93
CA PHE A 36 -9.62 5.88 -11.84
C PHE A 36 -9.29 6.48 -10.47
N SER A 37 -8.10 7.08 -10.36
CA SER A 37 -7.66 7.75 -9.13
C SER A 37 -8.48 9.01 -8.82
N LEU A 38 -8.78 9.83 -9.83
CA LEU A 38 -9.60 11.03 -9.67
C LEU A 38 -11.02 10.70 -9.19
N MET A 39 -11.66 9.71 -9.82
CA MET A 39 -13.02 9.31 -9.46
C MET A 39 -13.06 8.68 -8.07
N THR A 40 -12.04 7.90 -7.70
CA THR A 40 -11.93 7.33 -6.34
C THR A 40 -11.73 8.43 -5.29
N ALA A 41 -10.87 9.43 -5.55
CA ALA A 41 -10.69 10.57 -4.64
C ALA A 41 -11.99 11.37 -4.46
N ALA A 42 -12.73 11.64 -5.54
CA ALA A 42 -14.04 12.29 -5.48
C ALA A 42 -15.06 11.44 -4.71
N TYR A 43 -15.00 10.11 -4.85
CA TYR A 43 -15.81 9.19 -4.05
C TYR A 43 -15.46 9.27 -2.55
N GLY A 44 -14.18 9.47 -2.23
CA GLY A 44 -13.71 9.77 -0.88
C GLY A 44 -14.33 11.04 -0.29
N ASP A 45 -14.45 12.11 -1.09
CA ASP A 45 -15.14 13.34 -0.67
C ASP A 45 -16.63 13.10 -0.37
N ILE A 46 -17.30 12.30 -1.21
CA ILE A 46 -18.69 11.92 -0.99
C ILE A 46 -18.84 11.12 0.30
N ALA A 47 -17.95 10.15 0.55
CA ALA A 47 -17.95 9.36 1.78
C ALA A 47 -17.79 10.25 3.01
N ARG A 48 -16.83 11.19 2.98
CA ARG A 48 -16.62 12.17 4.04
C ARG A 48 -17.84 13.06 4.26
N PHE A 49 -18.47 13.53 3.19
CA PHE A 49 -19.68 14.36 3.29
C PHE A 49 -20.81 13.64 4.04
N TYR A 50 -20.98 12.34 3.83
CA TYR A 50 -21.97 11.53 4.54
C TYR A 50 -21.48 10.96 5.88
N GLY A 51 -20.24 11.24 6.29
CA GLY A 51 -19.66 10.76 7.55
C GLY A 51 -19.34 9.26 7.58
N PHE A 52 -19.14 8.64 6.42
CA PHE A 52 -18.76 7.22 6.31
C PHE A 52 -17.27 7.04 5.99
N PRO A 53 -16.65 5.95 6.48
CA PRO A 53 -15.37 5.52 5.94
C PRO A 53 -15.48 5.19 4.45
N SER A 54 -14.45 5.54 3.68
CA SER A 54 -14.34 5.23 2.26
C SER A 54 -13.55 3.94 2.01
N TRP A 55 -13.95 3.20 0.98
CA TRP A 55 -13.21 2.07 0.41
C TRP A 55 -12.80 2.40 -1.02
N GLY A 56 -11.53 2.17 -1.33
CA GLY A 56 -10.97 2.41 -2.66
C GLY A 56 -9.76 1.52 -2.95
N THR A 57 -9.28 1.57 -4.18
CA THR A 57 -8.21 0.71 -4.69
C THR A 57 -6.95 1.53 -4.96
N ALA A 58 -5.77 0.99 -4.62
CA ALA A 58 -4.49 1.54 -5.03
C ALA A 58 -3.43 0.44 -5.18
N GLY A 59 -2.30 0.79 -5.80
CA GLY A 59 -1.15 -0.10 -5.87
C GLY A 59 -1.29 -1.24 -6.88
N CYS A 60 -2.37 -1.27 -7.66
CA CYS A 60 -2.57 -2.15 -8.80
C CYS A 60 -2.09 -1.50 -10.11
N SER A 61 -1.98 -2.30 -11.17
CA SER A 61 -1.58 -1.82 -12.50
C SER A 61 -2.24 -2.63 -13.61
N ASP A 62 -2.39 -2.02 -14.78
CA ASP A 62 -2.81 -2.69 -16.01
C ASP A 62 -1.64 -3.40 -16.73
N ALA A 63 -0.41 -3.26 -16.22
CA ALA A 63 0.77 -3.96 -16.68
C ALA A 63 0.64 -5.48 -16.53
N LYS A 64 1.31 -6.23 -17.41
CA LYS A 64 1.25 -7.70 -17.46
C LYS A 64 2.35 -8.34 -16.61
N THR A 65 3.36 -7.56 -16.24
CA THR A 65 4.54 -7.97 -15.50
C THR A 65 4.94 -6.88 -14.51
N PRO A 66 5.65 -7.21 -13.40
CA PRO A 66 6.21 -6.23 -12.48
C PRO A 66 7.36 -5.44 -13.14
N ASP A 67 7.02 -4.41 -13.91
CA ASP A 67 7.95 -3.61 -14.70
C ASP A 67 7.86 -2.12 -14.35
N GLN A 68 8.41 -1.27 -15.21
CA GLN A 68 8.37 0.18 -15.06
C GLN A 68 6.94 0.74 -15.09
N GLN A 69 6.06 0.19 -15.95
CA GLN A 69 4.66 0.61 -15.99
C GLN A 69 3.98 0.28 -14.67
N ALA A 70 4.17 -0.94 -14.18
CA ALA A 70 3.61 -1.38 -12.90
C ALA A 70 4.07 -0.49 -11.74
N GLY A 71 5.36 -0.13 -11.71
CA GLY A 71 5.91 0.77 -10.70
C GLY A 71 5.31 2.18 -10.76
N ILE A 72 5.16 2.76 -11.95
CA ILE A 72 4.61 4.10 -12.15
C ILE A 72 3.14 4.16 -11.72
N GLU A 73 2.31 3.24 -12.23
CA GLU A 73 0.87 3.20 -11.93
C GLU A 73 0.61 2.92 -10.45
N SER A 74 1.33 1.95 -9.86
CA SER A 74 1.23 1.62 -8.44
C SER A 74 1.61 2.80 -7.55
N ALA A 75 2.73 3.48 -7.84
CA ALA A 75 3.18 4.65 -7.08
C ALA A 75 2.22 5.83 -7.19
N PHE A 76 1.75 6.12 -8.40
CA PHE A 76 0.77 7.18 -8.65
C PHE A 76 -0.54 6.90 -7.90
N GLY A 77 -1.11 5.70 -8.05
CA GLY A 77 -2.35 5.31 -7.39
C GLY A 77 -2.23 5.40 -5.86
N CYS A 78 -1.18 4.83 -5.27
CA CYS A 78 -0.97 4.89 -3.83
C CYS A 78 -0.91 6.32 -3.29
N LEU A 79 -0.17 7.21 -3.96
CA LEU A 79 -0.08 8.61 -3.56
C LEU A 79 -1.41 9.33 -3.74
N ALA A 80 -2.08 9.13 -4.88
CA ALA A 80 -3.35 9.77 -5.19
C ALA A 80 -4.44 9.42 -4.17
N GLN A 81 -4.58 8.13 -3.80
CA GLN A 81 -5.59 7.74 -2.82
C GLN A 81 -5.26 8.19 -1.39
N ALA A 82 -3.97 8.24 -1.04
CA ALA A 82 -3.57 8.77 0.26
C ALA A 82 -3.90 10.27 0.36
N LEU A 83 -3.64 11.04 -0.69
CA LEU A 83 -4.02 12.46 -0.76
C LEU A 83 -5.53 12.67 -0.88
N GLY A 84 -6.24 11.74 -1.53
CA GLY A 84 -7.70 11.69 -1.59
C GLY A 84 -8.36 11.36 -0.25
N GLY A 85 -7.59 11.04 0.79
CA GLY A 85 -8.08 10.73 2.13
C GLY A 85 -8.94 9.47 2.18
N ILE A 86 -8.58 8.45 1.39
CA ILE A 86 -9.27 7.16 1.37
C ILE A 86 -8.90 6.36 2.63
N ASN A 87 -9.91 5.76 3.29
CA ASN A 87 -9.69 5.09 4.59
C ASN A 87 -9.23 3.64 4.46
N LEU A 88 -9.86 2.87 3.58
CA LEU A 88 -9.55 1.46 3.34
C LEU A 88 -9.09 1.29 1.90
N ILE A 89 -7.78 1.09 1.74
CA ILE A 89 -7.13 0.88 0.46
C ILE A 89 -6.75 -0.59 0.33
N HIS A 90 -7.10 -1.20 -0.80
CA HIS A 90 -6.83 -2.60 -1.13
C HIS A 90 -6.19 -2.73 -2.52
N ASP A 91 -5.97 -3.99 -2.94
CA ASP A 91 -5.49 -4.39 -4.26
C ASP A 91 -4.03 -4.08 -4.61
N VAL A 92 -3.24 -3.75 -3.59
CA VAL A 92 -1.79 -3.74 -3.72
C VAL A 92 -1.33 -5.12 -4.20
N GLY A 93 -0.54 -5.17 -5.26
CA GLY A 93 -0.03 -6.44 -5.80
C GLY A 93 -0.72 -6.96 -7.06
N TYR A 94 -1.87 -6.39 -7.44
CA TYR A 94 -2.58 -6.83 -8.64
C TYR A 94 -2.01 -6.22 -9.93
N LEU A 95 -2.02 -7.06 -10.96
CA LEU A 95 -1.61 -6.78 -12.34
C LEU A 95 -2.72 -7.20 -13.30
N ASP A 96 -2.61 -6.75 -14.55
CA ASP A 96 -3.51 -7.07 -15.65
C ASP A 96 -5.00 -6.89 -15.28
N THR A 97 -5.36 -5.69 -14.83
CA THR A 97 -6.76 -5.36 -14.47
C THR A 97 -7.31 -6.27 -13.35
N GLY A 98 -6.46 -6.71 -12.41
CA GLY A 98 -6.87 -7.57 -11.30
C GLY A 98 -6.80 -9.07 -11.58
N MET A 99 -6.41 -9.47 -12.79
CA MET A 99 -6.37 -10.88 -13.19
C MET A 99 -5.12 -11.62 -12.71
N ILE A 100 -4.07 -10.89 -12.32
CA ILE A 100 -2.80 -11.45 -11.84
C ILE A 100 -2.50 -10.93 -10.45
N CYS A 101 -2.19 -11.82 -9.50
CA CYS A 101 -1.68 -11.46 -8.18
C CYS A 101 -0.19 -11.79 -8.12
N SER A 102 0.66 -10.78 -7.90
CA SER A 102 2.12 -10.93 -7.89
C SER A 102 2.70 -10.63 -6.51
N ALA A 103 3.50 -11.57 -6.01
CA ALA A 103 4.25 -11.39 -4.76
C ALA A 103 5.32 -10.29 -4.88
N GLU A 104 5.93 -10.16 -6.06
CA GLU A 104 6.86 -9.08 -6.38
C GLU A 104 6.18 -7.72 -6.29
N MET A 105 4.97 -7.58 -6.84
CA MET A 105 4.21 -6.34 -6.74
C MET A 105 3.75 -6.04 -5.31
N LEU A 106 3.46 -7.05 -4.48
CA LEU A 106 3.22 -6.84 -3.06
C LEU A 106 4.46 -6.26 -2.36
N VAL A 107 5.64 -6.80 -2.66
CA VAL A 107 6.92 -6.32 -2.09
C VAL A 107 7.28 -4.91 -2.60
N MET A 108 7.02 -4.61 -3.87
CA MET A 108 7.17 -3.25 -4.42
C MET A 108 6.15 -2.29 -3.80
N GLY A 109 4.91 -2.74 -3.63
CA GLY A 109 3.83 -1.98 -3.01
C GLY A 109 4.13 -1.59 -1.57
N ASP A 110 4.73 -2.49 -0.77
CA ASP A 110 5.20 -2.20 0.60
C ASP A 110 6.18 -1.00 0.62
N GLU A 111 7.15 -0.98 -0.30
CA GLU A 111 8.12 0.12 -0.42
C GLU A 111 7.43 1.44 -0.79
N VAL A 112 6.53 1.41 -1.78
CA VAL A 112 5.72 2.57 -2.20
C VAL A 112 4.85 3.08 -1.05
N ILE A 113 4.18 2.19 -0.32
CA ILE A 113 3.34 2.55 0.82
C ILE A 113 4.18 3.19 1.92
N GLY A 114 5.39 2.67 2.20
CA GLY A 114 6.33 3.30 3.13
C GLY A 114 6.67 4.74 2.74
N MET A 115 6.97 4.96 1.46
CA MET A 115 7.24 6.29 0.91
C MET A 115 6.03 7.23 1.02
N VAL A 116 4.83 6.75 0.64
CA VAL A 116 3.59 7.55 0.71
C VAL A 116 3.21 7.86 2.15
N LYS A 117 3.34 6.90 3.08
CA LYS A 117 3.12 7.12 4.51
C LYS A 117 4.02 8.22 5.06
N ARG A 118 5.31 8.24 4.69
CA ARG A 118 6.19 9.35 5.07
C ARG A 118 5.73 10.67 4.45
N PHE A 119 5.32 10.66 3.18
CA PHE A 119 4.91 11.87 2.47
C PHE A 119 3.69 12.53 3.12
N ILE A 120 2.66 11.76 3.45
CA ILE A 120 1.41 12.30 4.04
C ILE A 120 1.55 12.74 5.50
N GLN A 121 2.65 12.41 6.19
CA GLN A 121 2.97 13.00 7.50
C GLN A 121 3.24 14.51 7.40
N GLY A 122 3.56 15.01 6.20
CA GLY A 122 3.83 16.41 5.96
C GLY A 122 5.13 16.89 6.60
N ILE A 123 5.17 18.19 6.89
CA ILE A 123 6.32 18.89 7.49
C ILE A 123 5.89 19.37 8.87
N GLU A 124 6.55 18.86 9.91
CA GLU A 124 6.32 19.34 11.27
C GLU A 124 7.02 20.69 11.46
N VAL A 125 6.26 21.71 11.90
CA VAL A 125 6.77 23.06 12.12
C VAL A 125 6.66 23.42 13.60
N ASN A 126 7.80 23.39 14.30
CA ASN A 126 7.93 23.81 15.69
C ASN A 126 9.34 24.42 15.94
N GLY A 127 9.62 24.88 17.16
CA GLY A 127 10.89 25.51 17.49
C GLY A 127 12.13 24.63 17.24
N GLU A 128 12.01 23.32 17.52
CA GLU A 128 13.09 22.36 17.32
C GLU A 128 13.29 22.02 15.83
N THR A 129 12.21 21.81 15.08
CA THR A 129 12.28 21.40 13.66
C THR A 129 12.68 22.54 12.73
N LEU A 130 12.44 23.79 13.13
CA LEU A 130 12.99 24.96 12.43
C LEU A 130 14.52 25.06 12.55
N ALA A 131 15.12 24.50 13.61
CA ALA A 131 16.56 24.42 13.84
C ALA A 131 17.30 25.77 13.70
N ARG A 132 16.63 26.89 14.01
CA ARG A 132 17.14 28.24 13.71
C ARG A 132 18.46 28.54 14.42
N GLU A 133 18.56 28.22 15.72
CA GLU A 133 19.78 28.45 16.51
C GLU A 133 20.96 27.65 15.96
N LEU A 134 20.70 26.42 15.50
CA LEU A 134 21.71 25.58 14.88
C LEU A 134 22.21 26.17 13.55
N ILE A 135 21.30 26.65 12.71
CA ILE A 135 21.62 27.30 11.44
C ILE A 135 22.49 28.55 11.67
N GLU A 136 22.12 29.38 12.66
CA GLU A 136 22.90 30.56 13.06
C GLU A 136 24.29 30.17 13.61
N LYS A 137 24.37 29.10 14.42
CA LYS A 137 25.63 28.59 15.00
C LYS A 137 26.60 28.06 13.93
N VAL A 138 26.11 27.24 13.00
CA VAL A 138 26.96 26.62 11.95
C VAL A 138 27.42 27.67 10.94
N GLY A 139 26.53 28.58 10.56
CA GLY A 139 26.84 29.71 9.70
C GLY A 139 27.20 29.36 8.24
N PRO A 140 27.47 30.37 7.40
CA PRO A 140 27.77 30.17 5.99
C PRO A 140 29.04 29.34 5.76
N GLY A 141 28.96 28.37 4.85
CA GLY A 141 30.10 27.49 4.50
C GLY A 141 30.35 26.33 5.47
N GLY A 142 29.58 26.23 6.55
CA GLY A 142 29.60 25.08 7.46
C GLY A 142 28.82 23.87 6.95
N ASN A 143 28.79 22.80 7.74
CA ASN A 143 27.99 21.60 7.49
C ASN A 143 27.37 21.06 8.78
N PHE A 144 26.28 20.31 8.67
CA PHE A 144 25.47 19.85 9.81
C PHE A 144 25.70 18.38 10.17
N LEU A 145 26.59 17.67 9.45
CA LEU A 145 26.71 16.20 9.55
C LEU A 145 27.09 15.71 10.95
N GLN A 146 27.84 16.51 11.70
CA GLN A 146 28.32 16.18 13.05
C GLN A 146 27.49 16.85 14.16
N GLU A 147 26.42 17.57 13.82
CA GLU A 147 25.61 18.25 14.81
C GLU A 147 24.66 17.26 15.51
N GLU A 148 24.52 17.42 16.83
CA GLU A 148 23.66 16.54 17.66
C GLU A 148 22.21 16.54 17.17
N HIS A 149 21.72 17.70 16.72
CA HIS A 149 20.40 17.85 16.11
C HIS A 149 20.22 16.91 14.90
N THR A 150 21.19 16.86 13.99
CA THR A 150 21.13 15.95 12.84
C THR A 150 21.08 14.51 13.29
N VAL A 151 21.92 14.08 14.23
CA VAL A 151 21.93 12.71 14.76
C VAL A 151 20.58 12.33 15.39
N ARG A 152 19.97 13.28 16.12
CA ARG A 152 18.67 13.10 16.79
C ARG A 152 17.52 12.96 15.79
N TYR A 153 17.47 13.81 14.76
CA TYR A 153 16.31 13.94 13.88
C TYR A 153 16.39 13.12 12.59
N PHE A 154 17.58 12.83 12.04
CA PHE A 154 17.65 12.25 10.68
C PHE A 154 16.91 10.91 10.55
N ARG A 155 16.94 10.04 11.57
CA ARG A 155 16.26 8.74 11.54
C ARG A 155 14.75 8.85 11.70
N GLN A 156 14.27 9.95 12.26
CA GLN A 156 12.85 10.23 12.46
C GLN A 156 12.28 10.91 11.21
N GLU A 157 13.01 11.89 10.67
CA GLU A 157 12.55 12.71 9.55
C GLU A 157 12.82 12.11 8.17
N HIS A 158 13.88 11.31 7.99
CA HIS A 158 14.20 10.75 6.69
C HIS A 158 13.68 9.32 6.54
N TRP A 159 12.84 9.11 5.54
CA TRP A 159 12.52 7.76 5.09
C TRP A 159 13.75 7.10 4.43
N SER A 160 13.96 5.84 4.76
CA SER A 160 15.02 5.01 4.22
C SER A 160 14.42 3.85 3.43
N PRO A 161 14.74 3.73 2.13
CA PRO A 161 14.25 2.66 1.30
C PRO A 161 14.87 1.32 1.72
N SER A 162 14.10 0.25 1.53
CA SER A 162 14.59 -1.12 1.64
C SER A 162 14.94 -1.73 0.28
N LEU A 163 14.39 -1.19 -0.81
CA LEU A 163 14.54 -1.70 -2.18
C LEU A 163 15.10 -0.66 -3.17
N MET A 164 14.89 0.63 -2.92
CA MET A 164 15.38 1.69 -3.81
C MET A 164 16.86 1.99 -3.53
N ALA A 165 17.71 1.80 -4.56
CA ALA A 165 19.14 2.10 -4.48
C ALA A 165 19.38 3.62 -4.44
N ARG A 166 20.17 4.09 -3.47
CA ARG A 166 20.60 5.51 -3.32
C ARG A 166 22.12 5.68 -3.25
N GLN A 167 22.86 4.57 -3.33
CA GLN A 167 24.32 4.56 -3.36
C GLN A 167 24.87 5.15 -4.66
N THR A 168 26.16 5.47 -4.69
CA THR A 168 26.85 5.90 -5.92
C THR A 168 26.91 4.75 -6.94
N TYR A 169 27.12 5.09 -8.21
CA TYR A 169 27.26 4.08 -9.27
C TYR A 169 28.38 3.08 -8.95
N ASP A 170 29.58 3.57 -8.59
CA ASP A 170 30.71 2.69 -8.27
C ASP A 170 30.41 1.75 -7.09
N ALA A 171 29.71 2.23 -6.06
CA ALA A 171 29.31 1.38 -4.93
C ALA A 171 28.29 0.31 -5.38
N TRP A 172 27.29 0.71 -6.16
CA TRP A 172 26.29 -0.20 -6.71
C TRP A 172 26.90 -1.26 -7.63
N GLU A 173 27.83 -0.89 -8.49
CA GLU A 173 28.54 -1.79 -9.40
C GLU A 173 29.40 -2.79 -8.62
N ASN A 174 30.15 -2.31 -7.60
CA ASN A 174 30.96 -3.17 -6.72
C ASN A 174 30.12 -4.13 -5.87
N GLU A 175 28.88 -3.78 -5.54
CA GLU A 175 27.91 -4.64 -4.85
C GLU A 175 27.19 -5.63 -5.80
N GLY A 176 27.59 -5.67 -7.08
CA GLY A 176 27.09 -6.62 -8.08
C GLY A 176 26.03 -6.07 -9.02
N GLY A 177 25.79 -4.74 -9.04
CA GLY A 177 24.97 -4.10 -10.06
C GLY A 177 23.50 -4.55 -10.08
N LYS A 178 22.94 -4.92 -8.93
CA LYS A 178 21.58 -5.47 -8.86
C LYS A 178 20.53 -4.45 -9.29
N THR A 179 19.60 -4.85 -10.13
CA THR A 179 18.43 -4.03 -10.46
C THR A 179 17.44 -4.00 -9.29
N MET A 180 16.43 -3.14 -9.36
CA MET A 180 15.33 -3.17 -8.38
C MET A 180 14.56 -4.50 -8.44
N GLY A 181 14.36 -5.05 -9.65
CA GLY A 181 13.71 -6.35 -9.84
C GLY A 181 14.45 -7.48 -9.13
N ASP A 182 15.79 -7.50 -9.20
CA ASP A 182 16.61 -8.50 -8.50
C ASP A 182 16.42 -8.41 -6.99
N ARG A 183 16.46 -7.18 -6.43
CA ARG A 183 16.25 -6.96 -4.99
C ARG A 183 14.85 -7.34 -4.53
N VAL A 184 13.83 -7.10 -5.36
CA VAL A 184 12.44 -7.50 -5.09
C VAL A 184 12.35 -9.03 -5.02
N GLN A 185 12.90 -9.74 -6.00
CA GLN A 185 12.93 -11.21 -6.03
C GLN A 185 13.65 -11.80 -4.81
N GLU A 186 14.78 -11.20 -4.43
CA GLU A 186 15.51 -11.60 -3.22
C GLU A 186 14.68 -11.39 -1.95
N LYS A 187 13.99 -10.24 -1.81
CA LYS A 187 13.13 -9.95 -0.66
C LYS A 187 11.92 -10.88 -0.60
N VAL A 188 11.28 -11.19 -1.73
CA VAL A 188 10.19 -12.19 -1.82
C VAL A 188 10.68 -13.53 -1.30
N ARG A 189 11.79 -14.04 -1.84
CA ARG A 189 12.37 -15.33 -1.43
C ARG A 189 12.70 -15.34 0.06
N HIS A 190 13.34 -14.28 0.54
CA HIS A 190 13.70 -14.15 1.95
C HIS A 190 12.47 -14.22 2.86
N ILE A 191 11.38 -13.51 2.53
CA ILE A 191 10.14 -13.56 3.30
C ILE A 191 9.56 -14.97 3.32
N LEU A 192 9.47 -15.63 2.17
CA LEU A 192 8.93 -17.00 2.06
C LEU A 192 9.74 -18.03 2.86
N GLU A 193 11.07 -17.87 2.92
CA GLU A 193 11.96 -18.81 3.62
C GLU A 193 12.03 -18.56 5.13
N THR A 194 11.88 -17.31 5.57
CA THR A 194 12.20 -16.91 6.96
C THR A 194 11.00 -16.50 7.80
N HIS A 195 9.90 -16.07 7.18
CA HIS A 195 8.74 -15.59 7.92
C HIS A 195 8.03 -16.75 8.63
N LYS A 196 7.89 -16.64 9.95
CA LYS A 196 7.17 -17.60 10.80
C LYS A 196 6.14 -16.85 11.63
N ILE A 197 4.90 -17.32 11.59
CA ILE A 197 3.82 -16.83 12.45
C ILE A 197 3.69 -17.74 13.67
N SER A 198 3.34 -17.16 14.83
CA SER A 198 2.96 -17.96 15.99
C SER A 198 1.66 -18.71 15.69
N PRO A 199 1.56 -20.00 16.05
CA PRO A 199 0.33 -20.75 15.82
C PRO A 199 -0.82 -20.16 16.64
N LEU A 200 -2.04 -20.27 16.10
CA LEU A 200 -3.25 -19.99 16.86
C LEU A 200 -3.38 -21.01 18.00
N PRO A 201 -4.07 -20.67 19.12
CA PRO A 201 -4.35 -21.63 20.18
C PRO A 201 -5.07 -22.87 19.64
N ASP A 202 -4.72 -24.06 20.15
CA ASP A 202 -5.29 -25.34 19.69
C ASP A 202 -6.82 -25.35 19.73
N SER A 203 -7.41 -24.75 20.76
CA SER A 203 -8.87 -24.64 20.88
C SER A 203 -9.53 -23.87 19.74
N VAL A 204 -8.84 -22.87 19.17
CA VAL A 204 -9.33 -22.11 18.02
C VAL A 204 -9.19 -22.93 16.74
N LEU A 205 -8.07 -23.65 16.59
CA LEU A 205 -7.85 -24.52 15.43
C LEU A 205 -8.86 -25.67 15.38
N ASP A 206 -9.11 -26.31 16.52
CA ASP A 206 -10.10 -27.38 16.65
C ASP A 206 -11.51 -26.88 16.29
N GLU A 207 -11.87 -25.68 16.74
CA GLU A 207 -13.17 -25.08 16.43
C GLU A 207 -13.29 -24.69 14.95
N LEU A 208 -12.23 -24.15 14.34
CA LEU A 208 -12.21 -23.85 12.90
C LEU A 208 -12.38 -25.13 12.06
N GLU A 209 -11.72 -26.22 12.45
CA GLU A 209 -11.86 -27.51 11.74
C GLU A 209 -13.25 -28.11 11.93
N ARG A 210 -13.84 -27.98 13.13
CA ARG A 210 -15.23 -28.39 13.39
C ARG A 210 -16.20 -27.64 12.47
N ILE A 211 -16.11 -26.31 12.42
CA ILE A 211 -16.96 -25.45 11.58
C ILE A 211 -16.80 -25.80 10.10
N LYS A 212 -15.56 -25.95 9.62
CA LYS A 212 -15.28 -26.34 8.24
C LYS A 212 -15.93 -27.68 7.90
N ARG A 213 -15.73 -28.71 8.73
CA ARG A 213 -16.29 -30.05 8.49
C ARG A 213 -17.82 -30.04 8.48
N GLU A 214 -18.44 -29.28 9.38
CA GLU A 214 -19.90 -29.14 9.41
C GLU A 214 -20.42 -28.47 8.14
N GLY A 215 -19.79 -27.38 7.69
CA GLY A 215 -20.15 -26.70 6.45
C GLY A 215 -19.96 -27.58 5.20
N GLU A 216 -18.88 -28.37 5.13
CA GLU A 216 -18.67 -29.32 4.04
C GLU A 216 -19.76 -30.41 3.97
N LEU A 217 -20.20 -30.92 5.13
CA LEU A 217 -21.28 -31.90 5.23
C LEU A 217 -22.64 -31.32 4.85
N GLU A 218 -22.93 -30.08 5.23
CA GLU A 218 -24.16 -29.38 4.86
C GLU A 218 -24.24 -29.20 3.34
N LEU A 219 -23.17 -28.67 2.73
CA LEU A 219 -23.09 -28.46 1.28
C LEU A 219 -23.19 -29.77 0.47
N THR A 220 -22.62 -30.86 0.97
CA THR A 220 -22.66 -32.16 0.27
C THR A 220 -23.98 -32.91 0.46
N ARG A 221 -24.68 -32.73 1.59
CA ARG A 221 -26.04 -33.25 1.78
C ARG A 221 -27.04 -32.59 0.85
N GLU A 222 -27.04 -31.27 0.74
CA GLU A 222 -27.93 -30.54 -0.16
C GLU A 222 -27.68 -30.88 -1.65
N ALA A 223 -26.44 -31.24 -2.00
CA ALA A 223 -26.08 -31.70 -3.35
C ALA A 223 -26.50 -33.14 -3.67
N SER A 224 -26.81 -33.96 -2.66
CA SER A 224 -27.27 -35.36 -2.83
C SER A 224 -28.78 -35.53 -2.69
N GLU A 225 -29.50 -34.49 -2.27
CA GLU A 225 -30.96 -34.43 -2.17
C GLU A 225 -31.64 -33.70 -3.36
N ASN A 226 -30.86 -33.16 -4.32
CA ASN A 226 -31.33 -32.63 -5.61
C ASN A 226 -30.96 -33.57 -6.76
#